data_AF-A0AAV5U471-F1
#
_entry.id   AF-A0AAV5U471-F1
#
_cell.length_a   1.000
_cell.length_b   1.000
_cell.length_c   1.000
_cell.angle_alpha   90.00
_cell.angle_beta   90.00
_cell.angle_gamma   90.00
#
_symmetry.space_group_name_H-M   'P 1'
#
loop_
_entity.id
_entity.type
_entity.pdbx_description
1 polymer ?
#
loop_
_entity_poly.entity_id
_entity_poly.type
_entity_poly.pdbx_seq_one_letter_code
_entity_poly.pdbx_strand_id
1 'polypeptide(L)'
;TLESIDDEADTVALETGGRIMVLEQSNGMLHVNYSDRLLKMIREVRQLSSLGLTIPAKIAKTCANGEKYHRYGVTLKQIAHFYNTVDQQMLPCQQALMLDEALSFEKLVIPQKKTGEKNHWINTVTWEKPEQLDEYILQLKMASDKLANHNRRLRNAHSLIVDRVCELAALDVLKEVNKWKEGLNVIRSKIQEEEAVHGASKQNIRPWQLHWDRQLFKALQLQYQWGVESIHTQIQPINVQLVFTQQTLQLRPPMEEIRMRYYKELRRFLGIPEN
;
A
#
# COMPACT_ATOMS: atom_id res chain seq x y z
N THR A 1 -33.35 -28.17 4.81
CA THR A 1 -34.09 -29.45 4.63
C THR A 1 -34.09 -29.77 3.15
N LEU A 2 -34.29 -31.03 2.75
CA LEU A 2 -33.97 -31.59 1.40
C LEU A 2 -34.32 -30.73 0.17
N GLU A 3 -35.28 -29.81 0.28
CA GLU A 3 -35.67 -28.82 -0.73
C GLU A 3 -34.52 -27.88 -1.15
N SER A 4 -33.66 -27.44 -0.22
CA SER A 4 -32.54 -26.53 -0.54
C SER A 4 -31.37 -27.18 -1.30
N ILE A 5 -31.49 -28.47 -1.65
CA ILE A 5 -30.53 -29.18 -2.49
C ILE A 5 -31.01 -29.19 -3.94
N ASP A 6 -32.30 -29.00 -4.19
CA ASP A 6 -32.95 -29.06 -5.51
C ASP A 6 -33.34 -27.67 -6.07
N ASP A 7 -33.31 -26.60 -5.25
CA ASP A 7 -33.59 -25.23 -5.71
C ASP A 7 -32.43 -24.67 -6.54
N GLU A 8 -32.64 -24.49 -7.85
CA GLU A 8 -31.67 -23.90 -8.80
C GLU A 8 -31.20 -22.48 -8.41
N ALA A 9 -31.94 -21.78 -7.56
CA ALA A 9 -31.60 -20.42 -7.09
C ALA A 9 -30.83 -20.39 -5.75
N ASP A 10 -30.83 -21.47 -4.97
CA ASP A 10 -30.22 -21.54 -3.62
C ASP A 10 -29.63 -22.94 -3.34
N THR A 11 -28.98 -23.51 -4.35
CA THR A 11 -28.38 -24.85 -4.29
C THR A 11 -27.20 -24.87 -3.31
N VAL A 12 -27.29 -25.71 -2.29
CA VAL A 12 -26.15 -26.07 -1.43
C VAL A 12 -25.15 -26.97 -2.20
N ALA A 13 -25.56 -27.54 -3.33
CA ALA A 13 -24.75 -28.40 -4.18
C ALA A 13 -23.70 -27.60 -4.95
N LEU A 14 -22.49 -28.16 -5.06
CA LEU A 14 -21.42 -27.57 -5.87
C LEU A 14 -21.75 -27.74 -7.35
N GLU A 15 -21.87 -26.64 -8.09
CA GLU A 15 -21.96 -26.66 -9.55
C GLU A 15 -20.57 -26.94 -10.15
N THR A 16 -20.31 -28.19 -10.53
CA THR A 16 -18.97 -28.61 -10.99
C THR A 16 -18.61 -28.11 -12.38
N GLY A 17 -19.61 -27.91 -13.25
CA GLY A 17 -19.45 -27.39 -14.61
C GLY A 17 -19.54 -25.86 -14.73
N GLY A 18 -19.85 -25.16 -13.63
CA GLY A 18 -19.98 -23.71 -13.58
C GLY A 18 -18.64 -23.00 -13.43
N ARG A 19 -18.67 -21.66 -13.44
CA ARG A 19 -17.48 -20.84 -13.14
C ARG A 19 -17.09 -21.00 -11.68
N ILE A 20 -15.78 -21.04 -11.44
CA ILE A 20 -15.21 -21.21 -10.11
C ILE A 20 -15.22 -19.89 -9.32
N MET A 21 -15.03 -18.76 -9.99
CA MET A 21 -15.08 -17.43 -9.39
C MET A 21 -15.95 -16.47 -10.21
N VAL A 22 -16.67 -15.60 -9.51
CA VAL A 22 -17.59 -14.63 -10.08
C VAL A 22 -17.38 -13.29 -9.39
N LEU A 23 -17.15 -12.26 -10.20
CA LEU A 23 -17.13 -10.88 -9.72
C LEU A 23 -18.56 -10.33 -9.78
N GLU A 24 -19.08 -9.95 -8.62
CA GLU A 24 -20.43 -9.42 -8.47
C GLU A 24 -20.48 -7.97 -9.00
N GLN A 25 -21.36 -7.71 -9.96
CA GLN A 25 -21.42 -6.41 -10.65
C GLN A 25 -21.98 -5.28 -9.78
N SER A 26 -22.69 -5.61 -8.69
CA SER A 26 -23.34 -4.65 -7.79
C SER A 26 -22.35 -3.93 -6.87
N ASN A 27 -21.33 -4.65 -6.39
CA ASN A 27 -20.41 -4.21 -5.34
C ASN A 27 -18.92 -4.43 -5.71
N GLY A 28 -18.63 -5.05 -6.86
CA GLY A 28 -17.28 -5.37 -7.29
C GLY A 28 -16.62 -6.50 -6.48
N MET A 29 -17.36 -7.21 -5.64
CA MET A 29 -16.81 -8.26 -4.78
C MET A 29 -16.58 -9.56 -5.54
N LEU A 30 -15.45 -10.19 -5.25
CA LEU A 30 -15.09 -11.51 -5.77
C LEU A 30 -15.68 -12.59 -4.88
N HIS A 31 -16.51 -13.45 -5.46
CA HIS A 31 -17.09 -14.62 -4.82
C HIS A 31 -16.60 -15.91 -5.48
N VAL A 32 -16.42 -16.94 -4.66
CA VAL A 32 -16.07 -18.28 -5.12
C VAL A 32 -17.34 -19.11 -5.16
N ASN A 33 -17.55 -19.86 -6.24
CA ASN A 33 -18.63 -20.84 -6.37
C ASN A 33 -18.36 -22.08 -5.51
N TYR A 34 -18.29 -21.86 -4.20
CA TYR A 34 -18.06 -22.84 -3.16
C TYR A 34 -18.72 -22.31 -1.88
N SER A 35 -20.00 -22.60 -1.66
CA SER A 35 -20.80 -21.94 -0.62
C SER A 35 -20.31 -22.22 0.81
N ASP A 36 -20.45 -21.25 1.72
CA ASP A 36 -20.19 -21.48 3.15
C ASP A 36 -21.14 -22.51 3.78
N ARG A 37 -22.34 -22.61 3.21
CA ARG A 37 -23.34 -23.64 3.58
C ARG A 37 -22.81 -25.04 3.27
N LEU A 38 -22.16 -25.26 2.13
CA LEU A 38 -21.52 -26.53 1.81
C LEU A 38 -20.41 -26.87 2.81
N LEU A 39 -19.57 -25.90 3.18
CA LEU A 39 -18.53 -26.08 4.21
C LEU A 39 -19.10 -26.42 5.58
N LYS A 40 -20.22 -25.80 5.96
CA LYS A 40 -20.92 -26.09 7.22
C LYS A 40 -21.52 -27.49 7.17
N MET A 41 -22.17 -27.85 6.07
CA MET A 41 -22.78 -29.17 5.85
C MET A 41 -21.72 -30.29 5.90
N ILE A 42 -20.55 -30.12 5.27
CA ILE A 42 -19.45 -31.10 5.34
C ILE A 42 -18.99 -31.29 6.80
N ARG A 43 -18.87 -30.20 7.58
CA ARG A 43 -18.51 -30.26 9.00
C ARG A 43 -19.56 -30.98 9.84
N GLU A 44 -20.83 -30.65 9.65
CA GLU A 44 -21.97 -31.28 10.34
C GLU A 44 -22.07 -32.78 10.00
N VAL A 45 -21.92 -33.15 8.73
CA VAL A 45 -21.94 -34.55 8.28
C VAL A 45 -20.80 -35.36 8.88
N ARG A 46 -19.58 -34.80 8.97
CA ARG A 46 -18.47 -35.46 9.67
C ARG A 46 -18.76 -35.65 11.16
N GLN A 47 -19.35 -34.65 11.83
CA GLN A 47 -19.75 -34.74 13.24
C GLN A 47 -20.83 -35.82 13.46
N LEU A 48 -21.91 -35.79 12.68
CA LEU A 48 -23.00 -36.77 12.77
C LEU A 48 -22.51 -38.20 12.49
N SER A 49 -21.61 -38.37 11.51
CA SER A 49 -20.97 -39.66 11.21
C SER A 49 -20.13 -40.16 12.39
N SER A 50 -19.35 -39.27 13.05
CA SER A 50 -18.56 -39.62 14.24
C SER A 50 -19.42 -40.04 15.45
N LEU A 51 -20.68 -39.59 15.51
CA LEU A 51 -21.66 -39.96 16.52
C LEU A 51 -22.42 -41.26 16.18
N GLY A 52 -22.12 -41.91 15.04
CA GLY A 52 -22.77 -43.14 14.60
C GLY A 52 -24.17 -42.95 14.01
N LEU A 53 -24.56 -41.73 13.65
CA LEU A 53 -25.88 -41.44 13.10
C LEU A 53 -25.93 -41.74 11.59
N THR A 54 -27.07 -42.28 11.13
CA THR A 54 -27.27 -42.59 9.71
C THR A 54 -27.61 -41.34 8.91
N ILE A 55 -26.79 -41.03 7.90
CA ILE A 55 -26.93 -39.83 7.07
C ILE A 55 -27.64 -40.19 5.75
N PRO A 56 -28.66 -39.43 5.31
CA PRO A 56 -29.32 -39.67 4.03
C PRO A 56 -28.35 -39.70 2.86
N ALA A 57 -28.50 -40.69 1.97
CA ALA A 57 -27.57 -40.94 0.86
C ALA A 57 -27.39 -39.73 -0.08
N LYS A 58 -28.42 -38.90 -0.26
CA LYS A 58 -28.35 -37.67 -1.07
C LYS A 58 -27.37 -36.65 -0.46
N ILE A 59 -27.47 -36.43 0.86
CA ILE A 59 -26.60 -35.50 1.60
C ILE A 59 -25.17 -36.03 1.65
N ALA A 60 -25.00 -37.33 1.88
CA ALA A 60 -23.70 -37.98 1.91
C ALA A 60 -22.96 -37.86 0.55
N LYS A 61 -23.66 -38.08 -0.56
CA LYS A 61 -23.11 -37.92 -1.92
C LYS A 61 -22.71 -36.46 -2.21
N THR A 62 -23.55 -35.49 -1.86
CA THR A 62 -23.24 -34.07 -2.05
C THR A 62 -22.04 -33.64 -1.21
N CYS A 63 -21.95 -34.10 0.04
CA CYS A 63 -20.81 -33.83 0.91
C CYS A 63 -19.51 -34.47 0.38
N ALA A 64 -19.56 -35.73 -0.04
CA ALA A 64 -18.40 -36.41 -0.61
C ALA A 64 -17.87 -35.71 -1.87
N ASN A 65 -18.77 -35.21 -2.73
CA ASN A 65 -18.38 -34.42 -3.90
C ASN A 65 -17.78 -33.06 -3.51
N GLY A 66 -18.39 -32.34 -2.55
CA GLY A 66 -17.85 -31.06 -2.05
C GLY A 66 -16.53 -31.20 -1.28
N GLU A 67 -16.32 -32.34 -0.61
CA GLU A 67 -15.11 -32.66 0.14
C GLU A 67 -13.91 -32.89 -0.79
N LYS A 68 -14.13 -33.49 -1.96
CA LYS A 68 -13.10 -33.65 -3.01
C LYS A 68 -12.45 -32.31 -3.38
N TYR A 69 -13.22 -31.24 -3.43
CA TYR A 69 -12.75 -29.90 -3.83
C TYR A 69 -12.48 -28.97 -2.64
N HIS A 70 -12.55 -29.46 -1.41
CA HIS A 70 -12.43 -28.65 -0.19
C HIS A 70 -11.13 -27.84 -0.15
N ARG A 71 -9.98 -28.46 -0.46
CA ARG A 71 -8.67 -27.79 -0.47
C ARG A 71 -8.64 -26.62 -1.45
N TYR A 72 -9.18 -26.82 -2.65
CA TYR A 72 -9.26 -25.80 -3.69
C TYR A 72 -10.21 -24.66 -3.30
N GLY A 73 -11.40 -25.00 -2.83
CA GLY A 73 -12.40 -24.04 -2.38
C GLY A 73 -11.89 -23.13 -1.25
N VAL A 74 -11.19 -23.68 -0.27
CA VAL A 74 -10.59 -22.88 0.82
C VAL A 74 -9.51 -21.93 0.29
N THR A 75 -8.65 -22.40 -0.61
CA THR A 75 -7.57 -21.57 -1.19
C THR A 75 -8.13 -20.42 -2.02
N LEU A 76 -9.12 -20.70 -2.87
CA LEU A 76 -9.80 -19.69 -3.67
C LEU A 76 -10.53 -18.67 -2.80
N LYS A 77 -11.15 -19.11 -1.69
CA LYS A 77 -11.78 -18.18 -0.72
C LYS A 77 -10.78 -17.24 -0.07
N GLN A 78 -9.58 -17.72 0.25
CA GLN A 78 -8.51 -16.86 0.78
C GLN A 78 -8.09 -15.81 -0.25
N ILE A 79 -7.96 -16.20 -1.52
CA ILE A 79 -7.63 -15.27 -2.63
C ILE A 79 -8.76 -14.25 -2.85
N ALA A 80 -10.02 -14.70 -2.83
CA ALA A 80 -11.18 -13.82 -2.95
C ALA A 80 -11.28 -12.82 -1.78
N HIS A 81 -11.06 -13.29 -0.55
CA HIS A 81 -11.00 -12.41 0.62
C HIS A 81 -9.85 -11.39 0.50
N PHE A 82 -8.67 -11.82 0.01
CA PHE A 82 -7.58 -10.89 -0.25
C PHE A 82 -7.99 -9.81 -1.25
N TYR A 83 -8.54 -10.15 -2.41
CA TYR A 83 -9.02 -9.17 -3.39
C TYR A 83 -10.03 -8.18 -2.79
N ASN A 84 -11.00 -8.68 -2.02
CA ASN A 84 -12.04 -7.85 -1.41
C ASN A 84 -11.52 -6.93 -0.29
N THR A 85 -10.31 -7.17 0.23
CA THR A 85 -9.75 -6.40 1.37
C THR A 85 -8.45 -5.68 1.04
N VAL A 86 -7.81 -5.97 -0.10
CA VAL A 86 -6.52 -5.39 -0.46
C VAL A 86 -6.62 -3.88 -0.65
N ASP A 87 -7.72 -3.38 -1.21
CA ASP A 87 -7.94 -1.93 -1.40
C ASP A 87 -7.98 -1.16 -0.08
N GLN A 88 -8.57 -1.75 0.98
CA GLN A 88 -8.59 -1.17 2.33
C GLN A 88 -7.19 -1.14 2.96
N GLN A 89 -6.32 -2.03 2.49
CA GLN A 89 -4.94 -2.11 2.93
C GLN A 89 -4.04 -1.12 2.16
N MET A 90 -4.29 -0.88 0.88
CA MET A 90 -3.46 0.02 0.08
C MET A 90 -3.55 1.48 0.56
N LEU A 91 -2.40 2.14 0.67
CA LEU A 91 -2.38 3.59 0.92
C LEU A 91 -2.85 4.33 -0.34
N PRO A 92 -3.78 5.30 -0.24
CA PRO A 92 -4.31 6.01 -1.41
C PRO A 92 -3.24 6.66 -2.30
N CYS A 93 -2.17 7.19 -1.70
CA CYS A 93 -1.06 7.78 -2.44
C CYS A 93 -0.14 6.77 -3.13
N GLN A 94 -0.31 5.46 -2.86
CA GLN A 94 0.49 4.37 -3.41
C GLN A 94 -0.31 3.43 -4.32
N GLN A 95 -1.63 3.56 -4.39
CA GLN A 95 -2.49 2.70 -5.23
C GLN A 95 -2.04 2.65 -6.69
N ALA A 96 -1.66 3.81 -7.26
CA ALA A 96 -1.19 3.89 -8.64
C ALA A 96 0.10 3.08 -8.91
N LEU A 97 0.95 2.87 -7.90
CA LEU A 97 2.19 2.09 -8.03
C LEU A 97 1.92 0.58 -8.18
N MET A 98 0.77 0.11 -7.71
CA MET A 98 0.38 -1.31 -7.75
C MET A 98 -0.65 -1.62 -8.85
N LEU A 99 -0.93 -0.64 -9.72
CA LEU A 99 -1.99 -0.75 -10.74
C LEU A 99 -1.73 -1.90 -11.71
N ASP A 100 -0.48 -2.08 -12.15
CA ASP A 100 -0.14 -3.12 -13.12
C ASP A 100 -0.33 -4.52 -12.53
N GLU A 101 0.04 -4.74 -11.26
CA GLU A 101 -0.23 -5.99 -10.56
C GLU A 101 -1.72 -6.21 -10.32
N ALA A 102 -2.47 -5.18 -9.94
CA ALA A 102 -3.91 -5.26 -9.77
C ALA A 102 -4.62 -5.64 -11.07
N LEU A 103 -4.26 -4.99 -12.19
CA LEU A 103 -4.77 -5.33 -13.52
C LEU A 103 -4.36 -6.74 -13.94
N SER A 104 -3.14 -7.19 -13.61
CA SER A 104 -2.69 -8.55 -13.90
C SER A 104 -3.52 -9.60 -13.15
N PHE A 105 -3.91 -9.31 -11.92
CA PHE A 105 -4.80 -10.14 -11.12
C PHE A 105 -6.22 -10.14 -11.70
N GLU A 106 -6.78 -8.97 -12.02
CA GLU A 106 -8.11 -8.85 -12.60
C GLU A 106 -8.24 -9.57 -13.93
N LYS A 107 -7.19 -9.57 -14.76
CA LYS A 107 -7.16 -10.34 -16.02
C LYS A 107 -7.32 -11.85 -15.81
N LEU A 108 -6.96 -12.39 -14.65
CA LEU A 108 -7.11 -13.80 -14.30
C LEU A 108 -8.50 -14.12 -13.71
N VAL A 109 -9.24 -13.11 -13.28
CA VAL A 109 -10.56 -13.25 -12.64
C VAL A 109 -11.69 -12.88 -13.60
N ILE A 110 -11.49 -11.85 -14.43
CA ILE A 110 -12.50 -11.31 -15.34
C ILE A 110 -12.35 -11.95 -16.72
N PRO A 111 -13.44 -12.55 -17.28
CA PRO A 111 -13.44 -13.10 -18.62
C PRO A 111 -13.12 -12.02 -19.66
N GLN A 112 -12.00 -12.15 -20.35
CA GLN A 112 -11.68 -11.28 -21.49
C GLN A 112 -12.66 -11.57 -22.64
N LYS A 113 -13.52 -10.61 -22.98
CA LYS A 113 -14.41 -10.71 -24.15
C LYS A 113 -13.59 -10.48 -25.43
N LYS A 114 -13.24 -11.57 -26.10
CA LYS A 114 -12.75 -11.62 -27.50
C LYS A 114 -11.64 -10.63 -27.88
N THR A 115 -10.39 -11.00 -27.62
CA THR A 115 -9.26 -10.47 -28.39
C THR A 115 -8.10 -11.44 -28.33
N GLY A 116 -7.93 -12.28 -29.36
CA GLY A 116 -6.69 -12.94 -29.83
C GLY A 116 -5.60 -13.48 -28.89
N GLU A 117 -5.77 -13.49 -27.57
CA GLU A 117 -4.74 -13.79 -26.58
C GLU A 117 -4.86 -15.22 -26.03
N LYS A 118 -3.70 -15.80 -25.73
CA LYS A 118 -3.49 -17.21 -25.33
C LYS A 118 -4.20 -17.65 -24.02
N ASN A 119 -4.90 -16.76 -23.34
CA ASN A 119 -5.53 -17.00 -22.03
C ASN A 119 -7.00 -17.49 -22.12
N HIS A 120 -7.41 -18.03 -23.27
CA HIS A 120 -8.78 -18.49 -23.50
C HIS A 120 -9.25 -19.60 -22.53
N TRP A 121 -8.32 -20.38 -21.97
CA TRP A 121 -8.61 -21.50 -21.10
C TRP A 121 -9.16 -21.09 -19.71
N ILE A 122 -8.86 -19.87 -19.24
CA ILE A 122 -9.32 -19.34 -17.95
C ILE A 122 -10.86 -19.29 -17.89
N ASN A 123 -11.51 -19.02 -19.02
CA ASN A 123 -12.97 -18.98 -19.13
C ASN A 123 -13.63 -20.38 -19.11
N THR A 124 -12.83 -21.44 -19.18
CA THR A 124 -13.27 -22.83 -19.28
C THR A 124 -12.83 -23.70 -18.10
N VAL A 125 -12.18 -23.10 -17.08
CA VAL A 125 -11.76 -23.83 -15.88
C VAL A 125 -13.00 -24.21 -15.08
N THR A 126 -13.19 -25.51 -14.90
CA THR A 126 -14.26 -26.13 -14.12
C THR A 126 -13.67 -26.97 -13.00
N TRP A 127 -14.49 -27.30 -12.00
CA TRP A 127 -14.04 -28.15 -10.88
C TRP A 127 -13.62 -29.56 -11.34
N GLU A 128 -14.11 -30.02 -12.48
CA GLU A 128 -13.96 -31.41 -12.96
C GLU A 128 -12.56 -31.73 -13.52
N LYS A 129 -11.76 -30.71 -13.86
CA LYS A 129 -10.42 -30.87 -14.43
C LYS A 129 -9.34 -30.44 -13.41
N PRO A 130 -8.84 -31.37 -12.57
CA PRO A 130 -7.94 -31.03 -11.47
C PRO A 130 -6.63 -30.38 -11.93
N GLU A 131 -6.05 -30.82 -13.04
CA GLU A 131 -4.78 -30.26 -13.56
C GLU A 131 -4.90 -28.78 -13.96
N GLN A 132 -5.99 -28.42 -14.64
CA GLN A 132 -6.27 -27.04 -15.04
C GLN A 132 -6.63 -26.16 -13.84
N LEU A 133 -7.34 -26.74 -12.86
CA LEU A 133 -7.66 -26.06 -11.61
C LEU A 133 -6.41 -25.76 -10.78
N ASP A 134 -5.47 -26.70 -10.70
CA ASP A 134 -4.18 -26.53 -10.02
C ASP A 134 -3.37 -25.40 -10.65
N GLU A 135 -3.23 -25.40 -11.98
CA GLU A 135 -2.50 -24.34 -12.70
C GLU A 135 -3.16 -22.97 -12.51
N TYR A 136 -4.50 -22.92 -12.56
CA TYR A 136 -5.25 -21.68 -12.36
C TYR A 136 -5.06 -21.10 -10.96
N ILE A 137 -5.19 -21.94 -9.93
CA ILE A 137 -4.98 -21.55 -8.54
C ILE A 137 -3.53 -21.10 -8.32
N LEU A 138 -2.57 -21.78 -8.95
CA LEU A 138 -1.17 -21.39 -8.86
C LEU A 138 -0.95 -19.99 -9.45
N GLN A 139 -1.47 -19.70 -10.65
CA GLN A 139 -1.34 -18.38 -11.28
C GLN A 139 -2.00 -17.27 -10.47
N LEU A 140 -3.21 -17.51 -9.97
CA LEU A 140 -3.91 -16.56 -9.09
C LEU A 140 -3.16 -16.30 -7.80
N LYS A 141 -2.64 -17.36 -7.19
CA LYS A 141 -1.84 -17.24 -5.96
C LYS A 141 -0.57 -16.44 -6.22
N MET A 142 0.14 -16.72 -7.31
CA MET A 142 1.33 -15.95 -7.69
C MET A 142 1.02 -14.46 -7.91
N ALA A 143 -0.09 -14.14 -8.59
CA ALA A 143 -0.53 -12.76 -8.79
C ALA A 143 -0.92 -12.07 -7.47
N SER A 144 -1.67 -12.78 -6.62
CA SER A 144 -2.06 -12.32 -5.27
C SER A 144 -0.84 -12.05 -4.39
N ASP A 145 0.10 -12.99 -4.34
CA ASP A 145 1.31 -12.89 -3.54
C ASP A 145 2.21 -11.76 -4.05
N LYS A 146 2.31 -11.57 -5.37
CA LYS A 146 3.05 -10.45 -5.98
C LYS A 146 2.47 -9.11 -5.54
N LEU A 147 1.15 -8.93 -5.63
CA LEU A 147 0.46 -7.72 -5.20
C LEU A 147 0.62 -7.47 -3.69
N ALA A 148 0.45 -8.52 -2.87
CA ALA A 148 0.59 -8.44 -1.42
C ALA A 148 2.02 -8.03 -1.00
N ASN A 149 3.03 -8.63 -1.63
CA ASN A 149 4.43 -8.33 -1.35
C ASN A 149 4.80 -6.90 -1.77
N HIS A 150 4.32 -6.45 -2.93
CA HIS A 150 4.51 -5.08 -3.39
C HIS A 150 3.86 -4.08 -2.40
N ASN A 151 2.60 -4.30 -2.00
CA ASN A 151 1.92 -3.45 -1.01
C ASN A 151 2.68 -3.40 0.33
N ARG A 152 3.14 -4.54 0.84
CA ARG A 152 3.91 -4.60 2.09
C ARG A 152 5.22 -3.81 1.98
N ARG A 153 5.93 -3.95 0.85
CA ARG A 153 7.18 -3.21 0.60
C ARG A 153 6.94 -1.70 0.55
N LEU A 154 5.92 -1.25 -0.19
CA LEU A 154 5.57 0.17 -0.30
C LEU A 154 5.16 0.77 1.05
N ARG A 155 4.43 0.04 1.89
CA ARG A 155 4.11 0.48 3.25
C ARG A 155 5.34 0.60 4.12
N ASN A 156 6.26 -0.35 4.06
CA ASN A 156 7.53 -0.26 4.80
C ASN A 156 8.34 0.96 4.34
N ALA A 157 8.46 1.18 3.03
CA ALA A 157 9.11 2.36 2.49
C ALA A 157 8.40 3.65 2.93
N HIS A 158 7.06 3.65 2.98
CA HIS A 158 6.28 4.77 3.49
C HIS A 158 6.61 5.07 4.94
N SER A 159 6.57 4.06 5.82
CA SER A 159 6.88 4.21 7.26
C SER A 159 8.30 4.75 7.48
N LEU A 160 9.29 4.25 6.75
CA LEU A 160 10.66 4.75 6.84
C LEU A 160 10.77 6.24 6.45
N ILE A 161 10.02 6.66 5.42
CA ILE A 161 9.99 8.07 5.04
C ILE A 161 9.20 8.89 6.08
N VAL A 162 8.12 8.37 6.68
CA VAL A 162 7.43 9.03 7.81
C VAL A 162 8.43 9.34 8.92
N ASP A 163 9.17 8.32 9.37
CA ASP A 163 10.15 8.46 10.46
C ASP A 163 11.19 9.53 10.11
N ARG A 164 11.70 9.51 8.87
CA ARG A 164 12.68 10.49 8.41
C ARG A 164 12.11 11.91 8.33
N VAL A 165 10.87 12.08 7.88
CA VAL A 165 10.21 13.39 7.83
C VAL A 165 9.94 13.91 9.25
N CYS A 166 9.59 13.04 10.20
CA CYS A 166 9.45 13.40 11.61
C CYS A 166 10.78 13.83 12.23
N GLU A 167 11.88 13.11 11.95
CA GLU A 167 13.22 13.52 12.35
C GLU A 167 13.58 14.88 11.78
N LEU A 168 13.38 15.07 10.47
CA LEU A 168 13.55 16.36 9.82
C LEU A 168 12.73 17.42 10.56
N ALA A 169 11.42 17.27 10.73
CA ALA A 169 10.58 18.25 11.42
C ALA A 169 11.05 18.66 12.83
N ALA A 170 11.93 17.90 13.50
CA ALA A 170 12.55 18.26 14.77
C ALA A 170 13.95 18.91 14.67
N LEU A 171 14.61 18.83 13.51
CA LEU A 171 15.94 19.41 13.28
C LEU A 171 15.87 20.92 13.05
N ASP A 172 16.74 21.65 13.75
CA ASP A 172 16.92 23.08 13.55
C ASP A 172 17.57 23.34 12.19
N VAL A 173 16.75 23.71 11.21
CA VAL A 173 17.19 23.95 9.82
C VAL A 173 18.31 25.01 9.76
N LEU A 174 18.33 25.99 10.67
CA LEU A 174 19.34 27.06 10.68
C LEU A 174 20.73 26.53 11.02
N LYS A 175 20.81 25.67 12.04
CA LYS A 175 22.09 25.13 12.52
C LYS A 175 22.52 23.92 11.72
N GLU A 176 21.57 23.13 11.22
CA GLU A 176 21.81 21.80 10.69
C GLU A 176 21.36 21.63 9.23
N VAL A 177 21.49 22.70 8.41
CA VAL A 177 21.17 22.69 6.96
C VAL A 177 21.73 21.45 6.24
N ASN A 178 22.97 21.05 6.55
CA ASN A 178 23.59 19.89 5.91
C ASN A 178 22.88 18.58 6.25
N LYS A 179 22.52 18.38 7.53
CA LYS A 179 21.74 17.20 7.95
C LYS A 179 20.36 17.19 7.31
N TRP A 180 19.75 18.37 7.12
CA TRP A 180 18.50 18.50 6.39
C TRP A 180 18.63 18.02 4.94
N LYS A 181 19.65 18.52 4.23
CA LYS A 181 19.95 18.12 2.84
C LYS A 181 20.24 16.62 2.72
N GLU A 182 21.00 16.05 3.67
CA GLU A 182 21.23 14.61 3.74
C GLU A 182 19.92 13.84 3.92
N GLY A 183 19.03 14.28 4.81
CA GLY A 183 17.72 13.65 4.97
C GLY A 183 16.85 13.71 3.72
N LEU A 184 16.84 14.84 3.01
CA LEU A 184 16.16 14.96 1.71
C LEU A 184 16.74 14.00 0.67
N ASN A 185 18.07 13.82 0.64
CA ASN A 185 18.72 12.88 -0.27
C ASN A 185 18.36 11.43 0.06
N VAL A 186 18.25 11.07 1.34
CA VAL A 186 17.79 9.73 1.75
C VAL A 186 16.37 9.47 1.27
N ILE A 187 15.45 10.42 1.48
CA ILE A 187 14.06 10.30 1.02
C ILE A 187 14.00 10.17 -0.50
N ARG A 188 14.74 11.03 -1.22
CA ARG A 188 14.80 10.99 -2.69
C ARG A 188 15.35 9.66 -3.20
N SER A 189 16.43 9.16 -2.59
CA SER A 189 17.03 7.87 -2.94
C SER A 189 16.04 6.73 -2.70
N LYS A 190 15.25 6.78 -1.62
CA LYS A 190 14.25 5.74 -1.35
C LYS A 190 13.12 5.74 -2.38
N ILE A 191 12.65 6.92 -2.79
CA ILE A 191 11.65 7.04 -3.86
C ILE A 191 12.19 6.51 -5.19
N GLN A 192 13.46 6.81 -5.51
CA GLN A 192 14.13 6.31 -6.73
C GLN A 192 14.35 4.79 -6.70
N GLU A 193 14.64 4.21 -5.53
CA GLU A 193 14.74 2.76 -5.37
C GLU A 193 13.42 2.08 -5.75
N GLU A 194 12.30 2.57 -5.22
CA GLU A 194 10.98 2.01 -5.54
C GLU A 194 10.58 2.25 -7.01
N GLU A 195 10.98 3.37 -7.62
CA GLU A 195 10.81 3.62 -9.06
C GLU A 195 11.54 2.57 -9.90
N ALA A 196 12.80 2.26 -9.55
CA ALA A 196 13.64 1.33 -10.28
C ALA A 196 13.19 -0.14 -10.13
N VAL A 197 12.78 -0.55 -8.94
CA VAL A 197 12.39 -1.95 -8.65
C VAL A 197 11.12 -2.35 -9.39
N HIS A 198 10.16 -1.43 -9.51
CA HIS A 198 8.84 -1.74 -10.06
C HIS A 198 8.68 -1.31 -11.52
N GLY A 199 9.68 -0.63 -12.11
CA GLY A 199 9.57 -0.08 -13.46
C GLY A 199 8.36 0.85 -13.60
N ALA A 200 7.92 1.43 -12.49
CA ALA A 200 6.68 2.18 -12.42
C ALA A 200 6.77 3.36 -13.38
N SER A 201 5.74 3.55 -14.21
CA SER A 201 5.64 4.75 -15.03
C SER A 201 5.81 5.98 -14.15
N LYS A 202 6.51 7.00 -14.63
CA LYS A 202 6.64 8.30 -13.94
C LYS A 202 5.29 8.90 -13.56
N GLN A 203 4.21 8.49 -14.23
CA GLN A 203 2.84 8.90 -13.89
C GLN A 203 2.32 8.23 -12.61
N ASN A 204 2.68 6.97 -12.37
CA ASN A 204 2.19 6.17 -11.24
C ASN A 204 2.87 6.56 -9.92
N ILE A 205 4.11 7.05 -9.97
CA ILE A 205 4.85 7.49 -8.77
C ILE A 205 4.47 8.92 -8.32
N ARG A 206 3.91 9.72 -9.23
CA ARG A 206 3.60 11.13 -8.99
C ARG A 206 2.67 11.38 -7.78
N PRO A 207 1.60 10.60 -7.54
CA PRO A 207 0.75 10.79 -6.36
C PRO A 207 1.51 10.60 -5.04
N TRP A 208 2.44 9.63 -5.01
CA TRP A 208 3.26 9.35 -3.83
C TRP A 208 4.31 10.45 -3.60
N GLN A 209 4.97 10.93 -4.66
CA GLN A 209 5.88 12.08 -4.60
C GLN A 209 5.17 13.33 -4.10
N LEU A 210 4.01 13.67 -4.68
CA LEU A 210 3.23 14.83 -4.28
C LEU A 210 2.78 14.76 -2.81
N HIS A 211 2.46 13.56 -2.33
CA HIS A 211 2.17 13.35 -0.91
C HIS A 211 3.38 13.74 -0.05
N TRP A 212 4.58 13.28 -0.39
CA TRP A 212 5.79 13.59 0.37
C TRP A 212 6.24 15.03 0.25
N ASP A 213 6.13 15.65 -0.92
CA ASP A 213 6.41 17.07 -1.11
C ASP A 213 5.56 17.92 -0.16
N ARG A 214 4.28 17.56 0.02
CA ARG A 214 3.39 18.23 0.97
C ARG A 214 3.79 18.01 2.43
N GLN A 215 4.27 16.83 2.82
CA GLN A 215 4.72 16.60 4.20
C GLN A 215 6.04 17.32 4.49
N LEU A 216 6.97 17.30 3.53
CA LEU A 216 8.24 18.03 3.63
C LEU A 216 8.02 19.54 3.68
N PHE A 217 7.06 20.06 2.89
CA PHE A 217 6.66 21.45 2.97
C PHE A 217 6.18 21.83 4.37
N LYS A 218 5.33 21.01 5.00
CA LYS A 218 4.87 21.26 6.38
C LYS A 218 6.02 21.24 7.38
N ALA A 219 6.93 20.27 7.26
CA ALA A 219 8.10 20.17 8.13
C ALA A 219 9.00 21.41 8.01
N LEU A 220 9.24 21.86 6.77
CA LEU A 220 10.00 23.08 6.49
C LEU A 220 9.28 24.34 6.99
N GLN A 221 7.97 24.43 6.79
CA GLN A 221 7.15 25.56 7.23
C GLN A 221 7.19 25.72 8.76
N LEU A 222 7.08 24.61 9.49
CA LEU A 222 7.20 24.61 10.96
C LEU A 222 8.56 25.15 11.40
N GLN A 223 9.63 24.61 10.82
CA GLN A 223 10.99 25.03 11.14
C GLN A 223 11.27 26.48 10.75
N TYR A 224 10.69 26.95 9.65
CA TYR A 224 10.80 28.33 9.23
C TYR A 224 10.09 29.28 10.21
N GLN A 225 8.87 28.94 10.65
CA GLN A 225 8.14 29.76 11.63
C GLN A 225 8.91 29.85 12.96
N TRP A 226 9.38 28.71 13.48
CA TRP A 226 10.21 28.70 14.68
C TRP A 226 11.49 29.50 14.49
N GLY A 227 12.19 29.31 13.36
CA GLY A 227 13.41 30.05 13.03
C GLY A 227 13.20 31.56 12.99
N VAL A 228 12.06 32.07 12.49
CA VAL A 228 11.75 33.50 12.49
C VAL A 228 11.63 34.04 13.92
N GLU A 229 10.94 33.32 14.79
CA GLU A 229 10.71 33.71 16.18
C GLU A 229 12.01 33.68 17.01
N SER A 230 12.85 32.67 16.80
CA SER A 230 14.09 32.46 17.54
C SER A 230 15.34 33.06 16.90
N ILE A 231 15.24 33.72 15.74
CA ILE A 231 16.40 34.18 14.98
C ILE A 231 17.37 35.04 15.79
N HIS A 232 16.82 35.94 16.61
CA HIS A 232 17.58 36.85 17.46
C HIS A 232 18.40 36.12 18.53
N THR A 233 18.00 34.90 18.91
CA THR A 233 18.73 34.04 19.86
C THR A 233 19.66 33.02 19.18
N GLN A 234 19.40 32.70 17.91
CA GLN A 234 20.17 31.69 17.16
C GLN A 234 21.33 32.29 16.36
N ILE A 235 21.32 33.60 16.06
CA ILE A 235 22.43 34.27 15.39
C ILE A 235 23.68 34.22 16.28
N GLN A 236 24.82 33.87 15.68
CA GLN A 236 26.10 33.82 16.37
C GLN A 236 26.43 35.19 17.01
N PRO A 237 26.93 35.20 18.26
CA PRO A 237 27.24 36.45 18.94
C PRO A 237 28.29 37.25 18.16
N ILE A 238 28.00 38.51 17.90
CA ILE A 238 28.93 39.44 17.27
C ILE A 238 29.77 40.07 18.38
N ASN A 239 31.05 39.70 18.46
CA ASN A 239 31.96 40.28 19.44
C ASN A 239 32.29 41.74 19.06
N VAL A 240 32.07 42.65 20.01
CA VAL A 240 32.30 44.09 19.82
C VAL A 240 33.13 44.61 20.98
N GLN A 241 34.16 45.40 20.68
CA GLN A 241 34.98 46.09 21.66
C GLN A 241 34.58 47.56 21.75
N LEU A 242 34.51 48.07 22.97
CA LEU A 242 34.33 49.48 23.27
C LEU A 242 35.72 50.10 23.42
N VAL A 243 36.10 51.02 22.52
CA VAL A 243 37.42 51.65 22.52
C VAL A 243 37.26 53.15 22.67
N PHE A 244 37.99 53.76 23.60
CA PHE A 244 38.04 55.21 23.75
C PHE A 244 39.17 55.78 22.88
N THR A 245 38.80 56.45 21.79
CA THR A 245 39.75 57.00 20.81
C THR A 245 39.36 58.44 20.48
N GLN A 246 40.33 59.35 20.37
CA GLN A 246 40.07 60.78 20.07
C GLN A 246 39.06 61.45 21.03
N GLN A 247 39.15 61.15 22.33
CA GLN A 247 38.20 61.62 23.35
C GLN A 247 36.73 61.20 23.12
N THR A 248 36.49 60.23 22.24
CA THR A 248 35.16 59.71 21.94
C THR A 248 35.11 58.20 22.13
N LEU A 249 33.95 57.72 22.53
CA LEU A 249 33.69 56.32 22.80
C LEU A 249 33.22 55.67 21.49
N GLN A 250 34.00 54.73 20.95
CA GLN A 250 33.78 54.14 19.63
C GLN A 250 33.64 52.61 19.72
N LEU A 251 32.85 52.03 18.82
CA LEU A 251 32.70 50.57 18.69
C LEU A 251 33.69 50.04 17.66
N ARG A 252 34.34 48.91 17.96
CA ARG A 252 35.11 48.12 17.00
C ARG A 252 34.55 46.69 16.94
N PRO A 253 34.06 46.21 15.79
CA PRO A 253 33.83 46.93 14.53
C PRO A 253 32.76 48.04 14.65
N PRO A 254 32.70 49.01 13.71
CA PRO A 254 31.70 50.08 13.73
C PRO A 254 30.27 49.54 13.61
N MET A 255 29.29 50.31 14.12
CA MET A 255 27.86 49.94 14.13
C MET A 255 27.34 49.50 12.75
N GLU A 256 27.80 50.14 11.67
CA GLU A 256 27.42 49.81 10.30
C GLU A 256 27.84 48.39 9.90
N GLU A 257 29.06 48.00 10.27
CA GLU A 257 29.57 46.66 9.98
C GLU A 257 28.85 45.59 10.82
N ILE A 258 28.53 45.91 12.09
CA ILE A 258 27.72 45.03 12.95
C ILE A 258 26.34 44.80 12.30
N ARG A 259 25.67 45.88 11.87
CA ARG A 259 24.38 45.78 11.16
C ARG A 259 24.49 44.99 9.87
N MET A 260 25.55 45.20 9.08
CA MET A 260 25.77 44.48 7.84
C MET A 260 25.92 42.97 8.08
N ARG A 261 26.69 42.56 9.09
CA ARG A 261 26.85 41.15 9.48
C ARG A 261 25.51 40.54 9.92
N TYR A 262 24.76 41.26 10.75
CA TYR A 262 23.43 40.82 11.20
C TYR A 262 22.43 40.65 10.05
N TYR A 263 22.33 41.63 9.15
CA TYR A 263 21.43 41.55 7.99
C TYR A 263 21.84 40.47 6.98
N LYS A 264 23.13 40.15 6.88
CA LYS A 264 23.62 39.05 6.05
C LYS A 264 23.11 37.69 6.55
N GLU A 265 23.16 37.45 7.86
CA GLU A 265 22.63 36.22 8.46
C GLU A 265 21.09 36.16 8.34
N LEU A 266 20.39 37.28 8.57
CA LEU A 266 18.94 37.36 8.34
C LEU A 266 18.56 37.04 6.89
N ARG A 267 19.24 37.62 5.90
CA ARG A 267 18.99 37.32 4.48
C ARG A 267 19.26 35.86 4.15
N ARG A 268 20.33 35.28 4.71
CA ARG A 268 20.65 33.87 4.54
C ARG A 268 19.51 32.98 5.05
N PHE A 269 18.92 33.32 6.19
CA PHE A 269 17.77 32.60 6.74
C PHE A 269 16.51 32.74 5.87
N LEU A 270 16.16 33.95 5.48
CA LEU A 270 14.98 34.21 4.64
C LEU A 270 15.08 33.51 3.28
N GLY A 271 16.29 33.25 2.78
CA GLY A 271 16.53 32.52 1.55
C GLY A 271 16.51 30.99 1.67
N ILE A 272 16.31 30.40 2.85
CA ILE A 272 16.28 28.94 3.01
C ILE A 272 15.11 28.28 2.24
N PRO A 273 13.87 28.80 2.27
CA PRO A 273 12.76 28.19 1.53
C PRO A 273 12.91 28.26 0.00
N GLU A 274 13.80 29.12 -0.51
CA GLU A 274 14.06 29.30 -1.95
C GLU A 274 15.20 28.40 -2.47
N ASN A 275 16.03 27.83 -1.58
CA ASN A 275 17.24 27.05 -1.90
C ASN A 275 17.11 25.55 -1.59
#